data_AF-A0A9D3ZTG2-F1
#
_entry.id   AF-A0A9D3ZTG2-F1
#
_cell.length_a   1.000
_cell.length_b   1.000
_cell.length_c   1.000
_cell.angle_alpha   90.00
_cell.angle_beta   90.00
_cell.angle_gamma   90.00
#
_symmetry.space_group_name_H-M   'P 1'
#
loop_
_entity.id
_entity.type
_entity.pdbx_description
1 polymer ?
#
loop_
_entity_poly.entity_id
_entity_poly.type
_entity_poly.pdbx_seq_one_letter_code
_entity_poly.pdbx_strand_id
1 'polypeptide(L)'
;MFLTEAGSLEELMANLLEWLPPTCLDAATNTREETNDFHGSEADVSLDDMDLSATQPQPARNQGDSAFSKKKKKISDASDFSTSFNDAAALLAENIRTVGLEISKSIASEVVMQQKSEMTIQESALKLYPTLCEVEGLTEDEHYRALSKIPDHPTQMLIFFSLPSAVRLEWVRRFLADH
;
A
#
# COMPACT_ATOMS: atom_id res chain seq x y z
N MET A 1 20.87 15.37 28.86
CA MET A 1 20.20 14.20 29.48
C MET A 1 18.74 14.35 29.08
N PHE A 2 18.24 13.68 28.05
CA PHE A 2 18.11 12.23 27.92
C PHE A 2 18.35 11.75 26.48
N LEU A 3 19.19 10.73 26.35
CA LEU A 3 19.16 9.75 25.25
C LEU A 3 18.29 8.57 25.72
N THR A 4 17.92 7.69 24.79
CA THR A 4 17.08 6.46 24.91
C THR A 4 15.57 6.74 25.04
N GLU A 5 14.69 6.12 24.26
CA GLU A 5 14.64 4.69 23.93
C GLU A 5 14.50 4.40 22.43
N ALA A 6 15.37 3.52 21.93
CA ALA A 6 14.99 2.64 20.85
C ALA A 6 13.95 1.67 21.44
N GLY A 7 12.67 1.91 21.15
CA GLY A 7 11.61 0.95 21.47
C GLY A 7 11.98 -0.40 20.88
N SER A 8 11.93 -1.44 21.71
CA SER A 8 12.24 -2.80 21.28
C SER A 8 11.35 -3.18 20.09
N LEU A 9 11.87 -4.03 19.19
CA LEU A 9 11.05 -4.59 18.10
C LEU A 9 9.76 -5.23 18.65
N GLU A 10 9.83 -5.80 19.86
CA GLU A 10 8.71 -6.35 20.62
C GLU A 10 7.61 -5.31 20.92
N GLU A 11 8.00 -4.07 21.22
CA GLU A 11 7.09 -2.99 21.60
C GLU A 11 6.40 -2.39 20.37
N LEU A 12 7.15 -2.27 19.26
CA LEU A 12 6.57 -1.93 17.96
C LEU A 12 5.63 -3.03 17.45
N MET A 13 5.99 -4.31 17.67
CA MET A 13 5.15 -5.46 17.35
C MET A 13 3.86 -5.49 18.18
N ALA A 14 3.93 -5.15 19.47
CA ALA A 14 2.77 -5.10 20.36
C ALA A 14 1.77 -4.01 19.96
N ASN A 15 2.25 -2.81 19.61
CA ASN A 15 1.40 -1.72 19.13
C ASN A 15 0.72 -2.02 17.79
N LEU A 16 1.35 -2.82 16.93
CA LEU A 16 0.75 -3.28 15.66
C LEU A 16 -0.36 -4.32 15.88
N LEU A 17 -0.26 -5.15 16.93
CA LEU A 17 -1.24 -6.19 17.23
C LEU A 17 -2.56 -5.63 17.81
N GLU A 18 -2.49 -4.49 18.50
CA GLU A 18 -3.64 -3.80 19.05
C GLU A 18 -4.57 -3.22 17.97
N TRP A 19 -4.03 -2.92 16.78
CA TRP A 19 -4.78 -2.36 15.65
C TRP A 19 -5.32 -3.41 14.68
N LEU A 20 -4.99 -4.69 14.85
CA LEU A 20 -5.47 -5.76 13.98
C LEU A 20 -6.83 -6.28 14.49
N PRO A 21 -7.82 -6.48 13.59
CA PRO A 21 -9.06 -7.15 13.95
C PRO A 21 -8.80 -8.61 14.39
N PRO A 22 -9.63 -9.18 15.27
CA PRO A 22 -9.40 -10.50 15.89
C PRO A 22 -9.31 -11.66 14.88
N THR A 23 -9.72 -11.45 13.63
CA THR A 23 -9.67 -12.42 12.54
C THR A 23 -8.27 -12.57 11.92
N CYS A 24 -7.31 -11.67 12.23
CA CYS A 24 -5.94 -11.73 11.70
C CYS A 24 -4.94 -12.44 12.62
N LEU A 25 -5.30 -12.69 13.89
CA LEU A 25 -4.40 -13.27 14.89
C LEU A 25 -4.11 -14.76 14.64
N ASP A 26 -5.05 -15.47 14.00
CA ASP A 26 -4.97 -16.91 13.75
C ASP A 26 -4.00 -17.31 12.63
N ALA A 27 -3.51 -16.35 11.83
CA ALA A 27 -2.59 -16.61 10.73
C ALA A 27 -1.11 -16.64 11.17
N ALA A 28 -0.78 -16.13 12.37
CA ALA A 28 0.62 -15.95 12.80
C ALA A 28 1.22 -17.16 13.56
N THR A 29 0.46 -18.23 13.81
CA THR A 29 0.92 -19.35 14.66
C THR A 29 0.90 -20.72 14.00
N ASN A 30 0.62 -20.86 12.69
CA ASN A 30 0.73 -22.17 12.05
C ASN A 30 2.13 -22.43 11.46
N THR A 31 2.94 -23.06 12.30
CA THR A 31 3.97 -24.05 12.01
C THR A 31 4.10 -24.57 10.57
N ARG A 32 5.28 -24.32 9.98
CA ARG A 32 6.33 -25.29 9.61
C ARG A 32 5.93 -26.50 8.74
N GLU A 33 6.75 -26.69 7.68
CA GLU A 33 6.93 -27.86 6.79
C GLU A 33 6.13 -27.83 5.47
N GLU A 34 6.52 -26.91 4.57
CA GLU A 34 6.31 -27.10 3.13
C GLU A 34 7.58 -27.73 2.53
N THR A 35 7.52 -29.04 2.32
CA THR A 35 8.56 -29.82 1.63
C THR A 35 8.60 -29.38 0.16
N ASN A 36 9.70 -28.74 -0.24
CA ASN A 36 10.04 -28.50 -1.63
C ASN A 36 10.41 -29.83 -2.30
N ASP A 37 9.44 -30.49 -2.96
CA ASP A 37 9.72 -31.61 -3.85
C ASP A 37 10.03 -31.07 -5.26
N PHE A 38 11.26 -30.61 -5.46
CA PHE A 38 11.75 -30.24 -6.79
C PHE A 38 12.12 -31.52 -7.54
N HIS A 39 11.18 -32.03 -8.33
CA HIS A 39 11.43 -33.13 -9.26
C HIS A 39 12.45 -32.68 -10.32
N GLY A 40 13.69 -33.17 -10.20
CA GLY A 40 14.76 -32.95 -11.15
C GLY A 40 14.42 -33.55 -12.51
N SER A 41 14.10 -32.69 -13.47
CA SER A 41 14.18 -33.04 -14.89
C SER A 41 15.62 -32.84 -15.35
N GLU A 42 16.37 -33.94 -15.41
CA GLU A 42 17.62 -34.03 -16.15
C GLU A 42 17.31 -33.87 -17.65
N ALA A 43 17.49 -32.67 -18.17
CA ALA A 43 17.63 -32.46 -19.61
C ALA A 43 19.12 -32.41 -19.91
N ASP A 44 19.65 -33.54 -20.40
CA ASP A 44 20.99 -33.63 -20.99
C ASP A 44 21.00 -32.81 -22.28
N VAL A 45 21.44 -31.55 -22.18
CA VAL A 45 21.62 -30.68 -23.34
C VAL A 45 23.07 -30.81 -23.78
N SER A 46 23.29 -31.72 -24.72
CA SER A 46 24.54 -31.84 -25.49
C SER A 46 24.92 -30.46 -26.06
N LEU A 47 25.97 -29.85 -25.48
CA LEU A 47 26.66 -28.70 -26.04
C LEU A 47 27.62 -29.19 -27.11
N ASP A 48 27.10 -29.46 -28.30
CA ASP A 48 27.93 -29.62 -29.49
C ASP A 48 27.56 -28.56 -30.53
N ASP A 49 28.61 -28.09 -31.21
CA ASP A 49 28.64 -27.15 -32.32
C ASP A 49 28.26 -25.69 -32.07
N MET A 50 29.23 -24.95 -31.54
CA MET A 50 29.53 -23.63 -32.08
C MET A 50 31.03 -23.48 -32.29
N ASP A 51 31.53 -24.01 -33.42
CA ASP A 51 32.84 -23.68 -33.96
C ASP A 51 32.84 -22.24 -34.48
N LEU A 52 33.29 -21.31 -33.63
CA LEU A 52 33.71 -19.98 -34.05
C LEU A 52 35.23 -19.94 -34.06
N SER A 53 35.79 -20.45 -35.17
CA SER A 53 37.18 -20.33 -35.57
C SER A 53 37.88 -19.11 -34.96
N ALA A 54 38.80 -19.42 -34.05
CA ALA A 54 39.71 -18.47 -33.43
C ALA A 54 40.53 -17.77 -34.52
N THR A 55 40.33 -16.46 -34.70
CA THR A 55 41.29 -15.66 -35.45
C THR A 55 42.54 -15.48 -34.58
N GLN A 56 43.52 -16.34 -34.80
CA GLN A 56 44.87 -16.28 -34.24
C GLN A 56 45.59 -15.03 -34.79
N PRO A 57 46.03 -14.07 -33.95
CA PRO A 57 47.04 -13.10 -34.39
C PRO A 57 48.39 -13.80 -34.33
N GLN A 58 48.97 -14.11 -35.49
CA GLN A 58 50.36 -14.54 -35.57
C GLN A 58 51.28 -13.43 -35.01
N PRO A 59 52.23 -13.75 -34.12
CA PRO A 59 53.29 -12.82 -33.77
C PRO A 59 54.29 -12.78 -34.93
N ALA A 60 54.25 -11.74 -35.74
CA ALA A 60 55.36 -11.39 -36.59
C ALA A 60 56.55 -11.02 -35.70
N ARG A 61 57.48 -11.96 -35.53
CA ARG A 61 58.85 -11.69 -35.07
C ARG A 61 59.40 -10.53 -35.87
N ASN A 62 59.66 -9.41 -35.22
CA ASN A 62 60.72 -8.48 -35.58
C ASN A 62 61.18 -7.79 -34.29
N GLN A 63 62.45 -7.99 -33.96
CA GLN A 63 63.17 -7.27 -32.92
C GLN A 63 63.05 -5.76 -33.13
N GLY A 64 62.77 -5.04 -32.05
CA GLY A 64 62.78 -3.59 -32.02
C GLY A 64 62.65 -3.15 -30.58
N ASP A 65 63.79 -2.77 -29.98
CA ASP A 65 63.87 -2.23 -28.63
C ASP A 65 62.93 -1.03 -28.48
N SER A 66 61.80 -1.21 -27.77
CA SER A 66 60.93 -0.10 -27.37
C SER A 66 60.94 0.03 -25.86
N ALA A 67 61.69 1.04 -25.39
CA ALA A 67 61.71 1.44 -23.99
C ALA A 67 60.29 1.69 -23.48
N PHE A 68 59.86 0.88 -22.51
CA PHE A 68 58.60 1.03 -21.79
C PHE A 68 58.61 2.38 -21.05
N SER A 69 58.13 3.41 -21.73
CA SER A 69 57.85 4.71 -21.14
C SER A 69 56.65 4.53 -20.22
N LYS A 70 56.90 4.35 -18.92
CA LYS A 70 55.89 4.37 -17.85
C LYS A 70 55.09 5.67 -17.93
N LYS A 71 54.03 5.69 -18.74
CA LYS A 71 53.02 6.76 -18.72
C LYS A 71 52.22 6.58 -17.44
N LYS A 72 52.68 7.24 -16.37
CA LYS A 72 52.00 7.36 -15.08
C LYS A 72 50.60 7.92 -15.35
N LYS A 73 49.59 7.04 -15.42
CA LYS A 73 48.17 7.42 -15.41
C LYS A 73 47.95 8.09 -14.05
N LYS A 74 47.81 9.41 -14.05
CA LYS A 74 47.41 10.20 -12.88
C LYS A 74 45.99 9.74 -12.56
N ILE A 75 45.85 8.83 -11.59
CA ILE A 75 44.60 8.59 -10.88
C ILE A 75 44.28 9.90 -10.16
N SER A 76 43.49 10.75 -10.80
CA SER A 76 42.76 11.82 -10.12
C SER A 76 41.88 11.19 -9.05
N ASP A 77 41.85 11.82 -7.88
CA ASP A 77 41.28 11.34 -6.62
C ASP A 77 40.04 10.44 -6.78
N ALA A 78 40.19 9.15 -6.48
CA ALA A 78 39.06 8.23 -6.28
C ALA A 78 38.19 8.65 -5.06
N SER A 79 38.74 9.53 -4.21
CA SER A 79 38.06 10.15 -3.07
C SER A 79 36.86 11.00 -3.49
N ASP A 80 36.99 11.82 -4.54
CA ASP A 80 35.96 12.80 -4.94
C ASP A 80 34.68 12.15 -5.50
N PHE A 81 34.80 10.95 -6.08
CA PHE A 81 33.65 10.19 -6.58
C PHE A 81 32.89 9.47 -5.47
N SER A 82 33.60 8.98 -4.45
CA SER A 82 32.99 8.26 -3.32
C SER A 82 32.19 9.20 -2.41
N THR A 83 32.69 10.41 -2.18
CA THR A 83 31.98 11.45 -1.42
C THR A 83 30.70 11.89 -2.13
N SER A 84 30.77 12.21 -3.43
CA SER A 84 29.60 12.58 -4.22
C SER A 84 28.54 11.46 -4.28
N PHE A 85 28.96 10.19 -4.32
CA PHE A 85 28.04 9.05 -4.28
C PHE A 85 27.32 8.95 -2.92
N ASN A 86 28.06 9.07 -1.81
CA ASN A 86 27.48 9.03 -0.47
C ASN A 86 26.53 10.22 -0.22
N ASP A 87 26.87 11.40 -0.74
CA ASP A 87 26.01 12.59 -0.67
C ASP A 87 24.71 12.38 -1.45
N ALA A 88 24.80 11.82 -2.66
CA ALA A 88 23.62 11.47 -3.46
C ALA A 88 22.76 10.40 -2.78
N ALA A 89 23.38 9.39 -2.16
CA ALA A 89 22.69 8.35 -1.40
C ALA A 89 21.98 8.93 -0.17
N ALA A 90 22.61 9.86 0.55
CA ALA A 90 22.03 10.54 1.70
C ALA A 90 20.81 11.40 1.29
N LEU A 91 20.93 12.15 0.18
CA LEU A 91 19.81 12.93 -0.37
C LEU A 91 18.65 12.05 -0.83
N LEU A 92 18.94 10.93 -1.48
CA LEU A 92 17.92 9.95 -1.86
C LEU A 92 17.21 9.38 -0.62
N ALA A 93 17.99 8.99 0.40
CA ALA A 93 17.44 8.47 1.65
C ALA A 93 16.55 9.51 2.37
N GLU A 94 16.93 10.78 2.37
CA GLU A 94 16.09 11.85 2.92
C GLU A 94 14.80 12.04 2.13
N ASN A 95 14.88 12.10 0.79
CA ASN A 95 13.68 12.22 -0.04
C ASN A 95 12.72 11.04 0.16
N ILE A 96 13.25 9.81 0.29
CA ILE A 96 12.45 8.62 0.60
C ILE A 96 11.79 8.74 1.98
N ARG A 97 12.53 9.21 3.00
CA ARG A 97 11.96 9.47 4.34
C ARG A 97 10.82 10.48 4.28
N THR A 98 11.03 11.61 3.60
CA THR A 98 10.02 12.66 3.47
C THR A 98 8.76 12.15 2.76
N VAL A 99 8.92 11.49 1.61
CA VAL A 99 7.78 10.92 0.88
C VAL A 99 7.06 9.85 1.70
N GLY A 100 7.81 9.00 2.43
CA GLY A 100 7.25 8.01 3.33
C GLY A 100 6.39 8.62 4.44
N LEU A 101 6.82 9.75 5.02
CA LEU A 101 6.05 10.48 6.04
C LEU A 101 4.76 11.07 5.46
N GLU A 102 4.82 11.68 4.27
CA GLU A 102 3.63 12.24 3.62
C GLU A 102 2.61 11.15 3.25
N ILE A 103 3.07 10.00 2.76
CA ILE A 103 2.19 8.83 2.50
C ILE A 103 1.56 8.35 3.80
N SER A 104 2.35 8.17 4.87
CA SER A 104 1.86 7.73 6.18
C SER A 104 0.78 8.67 6.71
N LYS A 105 1.02 9.98 6.62
CA LYS A 105 0.06 11.01 7.02
C LYS A 105 -1.21 10.99 6.16
N SER A 106 -1.07 10.80 4.84
CA SER A 106 -2.20 10.69 3.91
C SER A 106 -3.08 9.49 4.25
N ILE A 107 -2.49 8.32 4.47
CA ILE A 107 -3.20 7.09 4.86
C ILE A 107 -3.91 7.29 6.19
N ALA A 108 -3.22 7.82 7.19
CA ALA A 108 -3.82 8.09 8.50
C ALA A 108 -5.02 9.04 8.38
N SER A 109 -4.92 10.10 7.57
CA SER A 109 -6.02 11.02 7.32
C SER A 109 -7.19 10.36 6.59
N GLU A 110 -6.92 9.51 5.60
CA GLU A 110 -7.95 8.79 4.86
C GLU A 110 -8.73 7.83 5.75
N VAL A 111 -8.04 7.02 6.55
CA VAL A 111 -8.66 6.07 7.49
C VAL A 111 -9.57 6.79 8.48
N VAL A 112 -9.14 7.94 9.02
CA VAL A 112 -9.97 8.74 9.93
C VAL A 112 -11.21 9.29 9.23
N MET A 113 -11.10 9.74 7.97
CA MET A 113 -12.27 10.20 7.21
C MET A 113 -13.24 9.05 6.90
N GLN A 114 -12.74 7.89 6.49
CA GLN A 114 -13.55 6.70 6.24
C GLN A 114 -14.28 6.27 7.51
N GLN A 115 -13.58 6.13 8.64
CA GLN A 115 -14.16 5.77 9.92
C GLN A 115 -15.25 6.75 10.37
N LYS A 116 -15.01 8.06 10.21
CA LYS A 116 -16.01 9.07 10.54
C LYS A 116 -17.26 8.96 9.66
N SER A 117 -17.08 8.69 8.37
CA SER A 117 -18.20 8.52 7.44
C SER A 117 -19.03 7.27 7.79
N GLU A 118 -18.37 6.16 8.10
CA GLU A 118 -19.02 4.90 8.51
C GLU A 118 -19.79 5.07 9.81
N MET A 119 -19.19 5.71 10.82
CA MET A 119 -19.86 6.03 12.08
C MET A 119 -21.10 6.90 11.85
N THR A 120 -21.03 7.87 10.95
CA THR A 120 -22.17 8.74 10.61
C THR A 120 -23.31 7.95 9.96
N ILE A 121 -22.98 7.02 9.05
CA ILE A 121 -23.95 6.14 8.40
C ILE A 121 -24.62 5.24 9.45
N GLN A 122 -23.84 4.61 10.33
CA GLN A 122 -24.37 3.76 11.41
C GLN A 122 -25.27 4.56 12.37
N GLU A 123 -24.86 5.76 12.78
CA GLU A 123 -25.65 6.65 13.63
C GLU A 123 -26.98 7.02 12.94
N SER A 124 -26.95 7.32 11.65
CA SER A 124 -28.16 7.62 10.87
C SER A 124 -29.08 6.42 10.74
N ALA A 125 -28.56 5.20 10.58
CA ALA A 125 -29.35 3.98 10.54
C ALA A 125 -30.11 3.74 11.84
N LEU A 126 -29.47 3.97 13.00
CA LEU A 126 -30.12 3.87 14.31
C LEU A 126 -31.25 4.89 14.49
N LYS A 127 -31.08 6.09 13.90
CA LYS A 127 -32.07 7.17 13.96
C LYS A 127 -33.17 7.04 12.90
N LEU A 128 -33.04 6.13 11.93
CA LEU A 128 -33.92 6.06 10.77
C LEU A 128 -35.36 5.72 11.17
N TYR A 129 -35.54 4.64 11.92
CA TYR A 129 -36.85 4.20 12.39
C TYR A 129 -37.62 5.29 13.16
N PRO A 130 -37.08 5.87 14.25
CA PRO A 130 -37.82 6.90 14.99
C PRO A 130 -38.10 8.13 14.13
N THR A 131 -37.18 8.50 13.24
CA THR A 131 -37.38 9.66 12.34
C THR A 131 -38.48 9.41 11.31
N LEU A 132 -38.58 8.19 10.76
CA LEU A 132 -39.65 7.84 9.82
C LEU A 132 -41.03 7.86 10.51
N CYS A 133 -41.11 7.47 11.79
CA CYS A 133 -42.35 7.57 12.56
C CYS A 133 -42.82 9.02 12.78
N GLU A 134 -41.90 9.99 12.77
CA GLU A 134 -42.22 11.42 12.90
C GLU A 134 -42.67 12.06 11.57
N VAL A 135 -42.51 11.38 10.44
CA VAL A 135 -42.95 11.90 9.14
C VAL A 135 -44.46 11.75 9.00
N GLU A 136 -45.17 12.86 9.22
CA GLU A 136 -46.63 12.92 9.06
C GLU A 136 -47.06 12.61 7.62
N GLY A 137 -48.11 11.81 7.47
CA GLY A 137 -48.71 11.49 6.17
C GLY A 137 -48.10 10.30 5.43
N LEU A 138 -47.09 9.61 6.01
CA LEU A 138 -46.67 8.29 5.53
C LEU A 138 -47.73 7.24 5.85
N THR A 139 -48.05 6.42 4.86
CA THR A 139 -48.81 5.19 5.08
C THR A 139 -47.91 4.14 5.74
N GLU A 140 -48.51 3.18 6.44
CA GLU A 140 -47.79 2.08 7.09
C GLU A 140 -46.94 1.28 6.09
N ASP A 141 -47.49 1.07 4.89
CA ASP A 141 -46.83 0.35 3.80
C ASP A 141 -45.64 1.14 3.21
N GLU A 142 -45.76 2.46 3.04
CA GLU A 142 -44.62 3.32 2.70
C GLU A 142 -43.55 3.30 3.81
N HIS A 143 -43.96 3.27 5.09
CA HIS A 143 -43.04 3.22 6.23
C HIS A 143 -42.21 1.93 6.21
N TYR A 144 -42.84 0.76 6.04
CA TYR A 144 -42.10 -0.51 5.96
C TYR A 144 -41.17 -0.58 4.75
N ARG A 145 -41.61 -0.11 3.59
CA ARG A 145 -40.76 -0.04 2.39
C ARG A 145 -39.59 0.92 2.54
N ALA A 146 -39.81 2.07 3.17
CA ALA A 146 -38.74 3.03 3.41
C ALA A 146 -37.71 2.45 4.39
N LEU A 147 -38.18 1.81 5.46
CA LEU A 147 -37.32 1.20 6.46
C LEU A 147 -36.48 0.04 5.89
N SER A 148 -37.01 -0.71 4.93
CA SER A 148 -36.25 -1.78 4.28
C SER A 148 -35.27 -1.28 3.21
N LYS A 149 -35.63 -0.25 2.43
CA LYS A 149 -34.80 0.22 1.30
C LYS A 149 -33.75 1.26 1.68
N ILE A 150 -34.08 2.25 2.53
CA ILE A 150 -33.17 3.36 2.82
C ILE A 150 -31.79 2.89 3.37
N PRO A 151 -31.71 1.87 4.25
CA PRO A 151 -30.41 1.37 4.74
C PRO A 151 -29.48 0.85 3.65
N ASP A 152 -30.02 0.29 2.56
CA ASP A 152 -29.25 -0.21 1.42
C ASP A 152 -28.66 0.93 0.55
N HIS A 153 -29.10 2.16 0.80
CA HIS A 153 -28.69 3.36 0.08
C HIS A 153 -28.13 4.41 1.07
N PRO A 154 -26.92 4.21 1.61
CA PRO A 154 -26.37 5.05 2.69
C PRO A 154 -26.29 6.53 2.31
N THR A 155 -25.99 6.85 1.05
CA THR A 155 -26.00 8.26 0.57
C THR A 155 -27.41 8.86 0.62
N GLN A 156 -28.44 8.09 0.23
CA GLN A 156 -29.83 8.55 0.26
C GLN A 156 -30.32 8.70 1.71
N MET A 157 -29.89 7.81 2.61
CA MET A 157 -30.13 7.95 4.05
C MET A 157 -29.56 9.28 4.58
N LEU A 158 -28.32 9.63 4.24
CA LEU A 158 -27.72 10.91 4.65
C LEU A 158 -28.47 12.11 4.06
N ILE A 159 -28.92 12.03 2.81
CA ILE A 159 -29.75 13.07 2.19
C ILE A 159 -31.06 13.23 2.96
N PHE A 160 -31.78 12.13 3.25
CA PHE A 160 -33.02 12.15 4.03
C PHE A 160 -32.87 12.90 5.36
N PHE A 161 -31.80 12.63 6.12
CA PHE A 161 -31.54 13.33 7.38
C PHE A 161 -31.17 14.81 7.21
N SER A 162 -30.54 15.16 6.10
CA SER A 162 -30.17 16.54 5.77
C SER A 162 -31.37 17.39 5.32
N LEU A 163 -32.49 16.76 4.96
CA LEU A 163 -33.69 17.46 4.51
C LEU A 163 -34.49 18.06 5.68
N PRO A 164 -35.08 19.27 5.51
CA PRO A 164 -36.08 19.79 6.42
C PRO A 164 -37.28 18.83 6.57
N SER A 165 -37.84 18.72 7.77
CA SER A 165 -38.95 17.79 8.05
C SER A 165 -40.11 17.92 7.05
N ALA A 166 -40.49 19.16 6.69
CA ALA A 166 -41.58 19.46 5.77
C ALA A 166 -41.45 18.84 4.36
N VAL A 167 -40.24 18.49 3.91
CA VAL A 167 -40.03 17.91 2.58
C VAL A 167 -39.70 16.40 2.62
N ARG A 168 -39.59 15.81 3.82
CA ARG A 168 -39.21 14.40 3.97
C ARG A 168 -40.26 13.44 3.42
N LEU A 169 -41.55 13.73 3.62
CA LEU A 169 -42.64 12.90 3.07
C LEU A 169 -42.54 12.76 1.55
N GLU A 170 -42.42 13.89 0.86
CA GLU A 170 -42.35 13.91 -0.60
C GLU A 170 -41.07 13.22 -1.10
N TRP A 171 -39.96 13.41 -0.41
CA TRP A 171 -38.72 12.72 -0.73
C TRP A 171 -38.86 11.20 -0.59
N VAL A 172 -39.46 10.70 0.50
CA VAL A 172 -39.65 9.25 0.71
C VAL A 172 -40.50 8.66 -0.42
N ARG A 173 -41.58 9.35 -0.83
CA ARG A 173 -42.43 8.89 -1.93
C ARG A 173 -41.69 8.80 -3.25
N ARG A 174 -40.88 9.81 -3.59
CA ARG A 174 -40.06 9.79 -4.81
C ARG A 174 -39.00 8.71 -4.75
N PHE A 175 -38.32 8.60 -3.62
CA PHE A 175 -37.31 7.56 -3.40
C PHE A 175 -37.90 6.15 -3.61
N LEU A 176 -39.08 5.88 -3.05
CA LEU A 176 -39.79 4.60 -3.20
C LEU A 176 -40.40 4.35 -4.59
N ALA A 177 -40.60 5.39 -5.40
CA ALA A 177 -41.11 5.26 -6.76
C ALA A 177 -39.98 4.96 -7.76
N ASP A 178 -38.79 5.53 -7.52
CA ASP A 178 -37.63 5.41 -8.40
C ASP A 178 -36.78 4.14 -8.11
N HIS A 179 -36.92 3.54 -6.93
CA HIS A 179 -36.16 2.39 -6.43
C HIS A 179 -37.11 1.34 -5.84
#